data_AF-A0A945YLE9-F1
#
_entry.id   AF-A0A945YLE9-F1
#
_cell.length_a   1.000
_cell.length_b   1.000
_cell.length_c   1.000
_cell.angle_alpha   90.00
_cell.angle_beta   90.00
_cell.angle_gamma   90.00
#
_symmetry.space_group_name_H-M   'P 1'
#
loop_
_entity.id
_entity.type
_entity.pdbx_description
1 polymer ?
#
loop_
_entity_poly.entity_id
_entity_poly.type
_entity_poly.pdbx_seq_one_letter_code
_entity_poly.pdbx_strand_id
1 'polypeptide(L)' 'MKTTFLDFEQPVAEFESKIEDLRFVQDDSAVDISEEIRRLRKKSDSVTKEIYAKLSAW' A
#
# COMPACT_ATOMS: atom_id res chain seq x y z
N MET A 1 11.49 11.24 -3.40
CA MET A 1 11.52 11.34 -1.92
C MET A 1 11.31 9.92 -1.39
N LYS A 2 12.23 9.41 -0.56
CA LYS A 2 12.03 8.11 0.10
C LYS A 2 10.96 8.34 1.17
N THR A 3 9.79 7.72 1.04
CA THR A 3 8.80 7.65 2.11
C THR A 3 9.38 6.78 3.21
N THR A 4 9.82 7.40 4.30
CA THR A 4 10.22 6.68 5.51
C THR A 4 8.96 6.39 6.30
N PHE A 5 8.58 5.12 6.37
CA PHE A 5 7.46 4.66 7.17
C PHE A 5 7.87 4.54 8.64
N LEU A 6 6.97 4.92 9.54
CA LEU A 6 7.12 4.70 10.97
C LEU A 6 6.88 3.22 11.31
N ASP A 7 7.31 2.78 12.49
CA ASP A 7 7.21 1.36 12.89
C ASP A 7 5.76 0.85 12.88
N PHE A 8 4.80 1.70 13.24
CA PHE A 8 3.38 1.37 13.19
C PHE A 8 2.79 1.40 11.78
N GLU A 9 3.51 1.96 10.79
CA GLU A 9 3.13 2.01 9.38
C GLU A 9 3.75 0.87 8.56
N GLN A 10 4.56 0.01 9.16
CA GLN A 10 5.15 -1.17 8.48
C GLN A 10 4.11 -1.99 7.69
N PRO A 11 2.90 -2.26 8.21
CA PRO A 11 1.88 -2.97 7.42
C PRO A 11 1.46 -2.22 6.15
N VAL A 12 1.45 -0.88 6.19
CA VAL A 12 1.11 -0.03 5.02
C VAL A 12 2.27 -0.02 4.03
N ALA A 13 3.51 0.05 4.52
CA ALA A 13 4.71 -0.01 3.71
C ALA A 13 4.78 -1.29 2.85
N GLU A 14 4.42 -2.43 3.44
CA GLU A 14 4.36 -3.71 2.73
C GLU A 14 3.32 -3.70 1.60
N PHE A 15 2.14 -3.10 1.83
CA PHE A 15 1.12 -2.98 0.79
C PHE A 15 1.57 -2.07 -0.35
N GLU A 16 2.17 -0.91 -0.05
CA GLU A 16 2.68 0.01 -1.07
C GLU A 16 3.81 -0.60 -1.90
N SER A 17 4.76 -1.30 -1.25
CA SER A 17 5.82 -2.03 -1.96
C SER A 17 5.24 -3.07 -2.92
N LYS A 18 4.24 -3.83 -2.47
CA LYS A 18 3.59 -4.84 -3.30
C LYS A 18 2.80 -4.24 -4.47
N ILE A 19 2.23 -3.04 -4.29
CA ILE A 19 1.57 -2.30 -5.36
C ILE A 19 2.60 -1.80 -6.39
N GLU A 20 3.76 -1.31 -5.95
CA GLU A 20 4.85 -0.94 -6.86
C GLU A 20 5.37 -2.13 -7.66
N ASP A 21 5.62 -3.27 -7.01
CA ASP A 21 6.06 -4.49 -7.67
C ASP A 21 5.05 -4.94 -8.75
N LEU A 22 3.76 -4.91 -8.42
CA LEU A 22 2.70 -5.24 -9.37
C LEU A 22 2.65 -4.25 -10.54
N ARG A 23 2.82 -2.94 -10.29
CA ARG A 23 2.89 -1.95 -11.38
C ARG A 23 4.08 -2.19 -12.29
N PHE A 24 5.23 -2.54 -11.72
CA PHE A 24 6.43 -2.86 -12.50
C PHE A 24 6.21 -4.09 -13.40
N VAL A 25 5.60 -5.15 -12.86
CA VAL A 25 5.25 -6.35 -13.63
C VAL A 25 4.19 -6.07 -14.71
N GLN A 26 3.27 -5.13 -14.47
CA GLN A 26 2.27 -4.71 -15.45
C GLN A 26 2.93 -4.04 -16.67
N ASP A 27 3.94 -3.20 -16.45
CA ASP A 27 4.62 -2.52 -17.54
C ASP A 27 5.38 -3.50 -18.46
N ASP A 28 5.82 -4.65 -17.91
CA ASP A 28 6.54 -5.71 -18.63
C ASP A 28 5.63 -6.84 -19.17
N SER A 29 4.32 -6.82 -18.90
CA SER A 29 3.40 -7.93 -19.22
C SER A 29 2.08 -7.47 -19.82
N ALA A 30 1.54 -8.22 -20.79
CA ALA A 30 0.23 -7.94 -21.38
C ALA A 30 -0.97 -8.29 -20.45
N VAL A 31 -0.71 -8.70 -19.21
CA VAL A 31 -1.75 -9.09 -18.25
C VAL A 31 -2.31 -7.85 -17.55
N ASP A 32 -3.62 -7.65 -17.65
CA ASP A 32 -4.30 -6.60 -16.90
C ASP A 32 -4.45 -6.97 -15.42
N ILE A 33 -3.64 -6.33 -14.58
CA ILE A 33 -3.66 -6.46 -13.12
C ILE A 33 -4.19 -5.19 -12.42
N SER A 34 -4.82 -4.29 -13.18
CA SER A 34 -5.35 -3.02 -12.68
C SER A 34 -6.39 -3.21 -11.57
N GLU A 35 -7.21 -4.25 -11.67
CA GLU A 35 -8.21 -4.58 -10.63
C GLU A 35 -7.56 -5.06 -9.33
N GLU A 36 -6.48 -5.83 -9.40
CA GLU A 36 -5.75 -6.30 -8.22
C GLU A 36 -5.02 -5.14 -7.54
N ILE A 37 -4.39 -4.26 -8.32
CA ILE A 37 -3.78 -3.01 -7.82
C ILE A 37 -4.84 -2.16 -7.11
N ARG A 38 -6.05 -2.02 -7.69
CA ARG A 38 -7.14 -1.24 -7.07
C ARG A 38 -7.60 -1.87 -5.76
N ARG A 39 -7.74 -3.20 -5.69
CA ARG A 39 -8.08 -3.91 -4.46
C ARG A 39 -7.02 -3.72 -3.37
N LEU A 40 -5.75 -3.85 -3.71
CA LEU A 40 -4.64 -3.66 -2.77
C LEU A 40 -4.56 -2.22 -2.27
N ARG A 41 -4.71 -1.22 -3.14
CA ARG A 41 -4.77 0.20 -2.74
C ARG A 41 -5.90 0.47 -1.76
N LYS A 42 -7.12 -0.02 -2.04
CA LYS A 42 -8.25 0.15 -1.14
C LYS A 42 -8.01 -0.48 0.23
N LYS A 43 -7.32 -1.61 0.28
CA LYS A 43 -6.93 -2.27 1.53
C LYS A 43 -5.86 -1.46 2.28
N SER A 44 -4.82 -1.00 1.58
CA SER A 44 -3.78 -0.11 2.11
C SER A 44 -4.39 1.14 2.76
N ASP A 45 -5.31 1.82 2.07
CA ASP A 45 -6.02 3.00 2.57
C ASP A 45 -6.85 2.70 3.83
N SER A 46 -7.54 1.56 3.86
CA SER A 46 -8.35 1.16 5.01
C SER A 46 -7.49 0.89 6.24
N VAL A 47 -6.38 0.16 6.07
CA VAL A 47 -5.44 -0.17 7.14
C VAL A 47 -4.75 1.10 7.64
N THR A 48 -4.33 1.98 6.74
CA THR A 48 -3.76 3.29 7.09
C THR A 48 -4.74 4.08 7.95
N LYS A 49 -6.00 4.21 7.52
CA LYS A 49 -7.02 4.91 8.31
C LYS A 49 -7.22 4.27 9.68
N GLU A 50 -7.22 2.95 9.77
CA GLU A 50 -7.38 2.24 11.05
C GLU A 50 -6.19 2.46 11.99
N ILE A 51 -4.96 2.41 11.47
CA ILE A 51 -3.73 2.68 12.23
C ILE A 51 -3.76 4.09 12.79
N TYR A 52 -4.03 5.08 11.94
CA TYR A 52 -4.09 6.48 12.35
C TYR A 52 -5.28 6.78 13.26
N ALA A 53 -6.42 6.10 13.11
CA ALA A 53 -7.56 6.24 14.00
C ALA A 53 -7.31 5.67 15.40
N LYS A 54 -6.38 4.71 15.53
CA LYS A 54 -5.95 4.14 16.81
C LYS A 54 -4.84 4.94 17.48
N LEU A 55 -4.27 5.95 16.82
CA LEU A 55 -3.37 6.91 17.46
C LEU A 55 -4.19 7.78 18.42
N SER A 56 -4.22 7.40 19.69
CA SER A 56 -4.69 8.28 20.75
C SER A 56 -3.75 9.48 20.85
N ALA A 57 -4.29 10.70 20.90
CA ALA A 57 -3.52 11.88 21.26
C ALA A 57 -2.89 11.65 22.64
N TRP A 58 -1.56 11.64 22.68
CA TRP A 58 -0.78 11.67 23.91
C TRP A 58 -0.51 13.12 24.31
#